data_AF-A0A3D2G0F4-F1
#
_entry.id   AF-A0A3D2G0F4-F1
#
_cell.length_a   1.000
_cell.length_b   1.000
_cell.length_c   1.000
_cell.angle_alpha   90.00
_cell.angle_beta   90.00
_cell.angle_gamma   90.00
#
_symmetry.space_group_name_H-M   'P 1'
#
loop_
_entity.id
_entity.type
_entity.pdbx_description
1 polymer ?
#
loop_
_entity_poly.entity_id
_entity_poly.type
_entity_poly.pdbx_seq_one_letter_code
_entity_poly.pdbx_strand_id
1 'polypeptide(L)'
;MCAAAVLLPEGLVIPGLNDSKKLTAKKRDALYDIICESAVAFGIAFATVEEIEALNIKGATYLAMNRAIADMEPAPVLALVDGNDKNELDIPAIKVVKGDSLCASIAAASVLAKVTRDRYMDDMDALYPQYGFAKHKGYGTAAHYAALREYGPSPIHRPTYLRKMH
;
A
#
# COMPACT_ATOMS: atom_id res chain seq x y z
N MET A 1 -3.20 4.35 -5.11
CA MET A 1 -1.93 3.85 -4.52
C MET A 1 -2.10 3.95 -3.02
N CYS A 2 -1.75 2.94 -2.25
CA CYS A 2 -1.87 2.97 -0.78
C CYS A 2 -0.47 2.92 -0.18
N ALA A 3 -0.20 3.75 0.80
CA ALA A 3 1.00 3.71 1.62
C ALA A 3 0.60 3.73 3.10
N ALA A 4 1.49 3.24 3.95
CA ALA A 4 1.36 3.36 5.39
C ALA A 4 2.72 3.76 5.99
N ALA A 5 2.68 4.39 7.14
CA ALA A 5 3.82 4.71 7.97
C ALA A 5 3.53 4.21 9.39
N VAL A 6 4.52 3.60 10.04
CA VAL A 6 4.35 2.96 11.35
C VAL A 6 5.54 3.30 12.24
N LEU A 7 5.25 3.80 13.44
CA LEU A 7 6.18 3.97 14.53
C LEU A 7 5.90 2.89 15.58
N LEU A 8 6.77 1.89 15.66
CA LEU A 8 6.69 0.85 16.68
C LEU A 8 7.46 1.27 17.94
N PRO A 9 7.04 0.82 19.14
CA PRO A 9 7.83 0.95 20.36
C PRO A 9 9.22 0.31 20.21
N GLU A 10 10.22 0.90 20.84
CA GLU A 10 11.57 0.35 20.85
C GLU A 10 11.59 -1.04 21.50
N GLY A 11 12.31 -1.99 20.87
CA GLY A 11 12.42 -3.36 21.36
C GLY A 11 11.16 -4.22 21.16
N LEU A 12 10.07 -3.69 20.60
CA LEU A 12 8.88 -4.50 20.32
C LEU A 12 9.20 -5.58 19.28
N VAL A 13 8.89 -6.82 19.64
CA VAL A 13 8.94 -7.97 18.73
C VAL A 13 7.51 -8.43 18.46
N ILE A 14 7.08 -8.36 17.21
CA ILE A 14 5.78 -8.89 16.77
C ILE A 14 6.02 -10.27 16.14
N PRO A 15 5.64 -11.38 16.81
CA PRO A 15 5.88 -12.72 16.29
C PRO A 15 5.25 -12.94 14.91
N GLY A 16 6.03 -13.43 13.96
CA GLY A 16 5.57 -13.72 12.60
C GLY A 16 5.48 -12.50 11.68
N LEU A 17 5.82 -11.30 12.16
CA LEU A 17 6.00 -10.14 11.29
C LEU A 17 7.19 -10.36 10.36
N ASN A 18 6.95 -10.25 9.05
CA ASN A 18 7.94 -10.42 7.99
C ASN A 18 7.39 -9.73 6.72
N ASP A 19 8.11 -9.86 5.60
CA ASP A 19 7.67 -9.44 4.26
C ASP A 19 6.20 -9.85 4.01
N SER A 20 5.35 -8.83 3.81
CA SER A 20 3.90 -9.00 3.67
C SER A 20 3.52 -9.91 2.51
N LYS A 21 4.37 -10.04 1.49
CA LYS A 21 4.16 -10.91 0.33
C LYS A 21 4.38 -12.39 0.66
N LYS A 22 5.15 -12.69 1.70
CA LYS A 22 5.39 -14.05 2.20
C LYS A 22 4.32 -14.51 3.19
N LEU A 23 3.46 -13.61 3.64
CA LEU A 23 2.39 -13.88 4.57
C LEU A 23 1.09 -14.23 3.83
N THR A 24 0.33 -15.18 4.38
CA THR A 24 -1.04 -15.47 3.92
C THR A 24 -1.98 -14.32 4.28
N ALA A 25 -3.09 -14.16 3.55
CA ALA A 25 -4.08 -13.12 3.85
C ALA A 25 -4.54 -13.17 5.31
N LYS A 26 -4.93 -14.36 5.79
CA LYS A 26 -5.33 -14.59 7.20
C LYS A 26 -4.26 -14.15 8.21
N LYS A 27 -2.97 -14.42 7.94
CA LYS A 27 -1.87 -13.98 8.82
C LYS A 27 -1.68 -12.47 8.77
N ARG A 28 -1.81 -11.85 7.60
CA ARG A 28 -1.74 -10.39 7.46
C ARG A 28 -2.87 -9.70 8.19
N ASP A 29 -4.10 -10.20 8.10
CA ASP A 29 -5.23 -9.62 8.83
C ASP A 29 -5.02 -9.68 10.34
N ALA A 30 -4.58 -10.82 10.87
CA ALA A 30 -4.26 -10.92 12.30
C ALA A 30 -3.12 -9.98 12.72
N LEU A 31 -2.09 -9.82 11.88
CA LEU A 31 -0.99 -8.89 12.13
C LEU A 31 -1.41 -7.43 12.02
N TYR A 32 -2.37 -7.10 11.14
CA TYR A 32 -2.90 -5.75 11.00
C TYR A 32 -3.42 -5.24 12.34
N ASP A 33 -4.27 -6.03 13.01
CA ASP A 33 -4.86 -5.65 14.29
C ASP A 33 -3.78 -5.50 15.37
N ILE A 34 -2.85 -6.46 15.45
CA ILE A 34 -1.71 -6.41 16.40
C ILE A 34 -0.85 -5.15 16.19
N ILE A 35 -0.56 -4.79 14.93
CA ILE A 35 0.23 -3.61 14.61
C ILE A 35 -0.52 -2.34 15.03
N CYS A 36 -1.80 -2.23 14.69
CA CYS A 36 -2.61 -1.06 15.06
C CYS A 36 -2.71 -0.90 16.59
N GLU A 37 -2.83 -2.00 17.33
CA GLU A 37 -2.90 -1.98 18.80
C GLU A 37 -1.55 -1.70 19.47
N SER A 38 -0.44 -2.11 18.85
CA SER A 38 0.90 -2.04 19.46
C SER A 38 1.73 -0.83 19.03
N ALA A 39 1.39 -0.20 17.90
CA ALA A 39 2.14 0.94 17.38
C ALA A 39 1.97 2.17 18.27
N VAL A 40 3.05 2.95 18.42
CA VAL A 40 3.01 4.26 19.06
C VAL A 40 2.20 5.23 18.22
N ALA A 41 2.42 5.19 16.90
CA ALA A 41 1.67 5.95 15.92
C ALA A 41 1.69 5.20 14.59
N PHE A 42 0.65 5.36 13.79
CA PHE A 42 0.65 4.93 12.40
C PHE A 42 -0.28 5.82 11.58
N GLY A 43 0.00 5.92 10.30
CA GLY A 43 -0.89 6.55 9.33
C GLY A 43 -1.01 5.68 8.09
N ILE A 44 -2.15 5.76 7.43
CA ILE A 44 -2.46 5.01 6.20
C ILE A 44 -3.13 5.98 5.25
N ALA A 45 -2.57 6.15 4.06
CA ALA A 45 -3.09 7.13 3.12
C ALA A 45 -3.10 6.59 1.68
N PHE A 46 -3.96 7.23 0.89
CA PHE A 46 -4.12 6.92 -0.52
C PHE A 46 -3.69 8.09 -1.39
N ALA A 47 -3.18 7.74 -2.57
CA ALA A 47 -3.18 8.61 -3.73
C ALA A 47 -4.20 8.07 -4.77
N THR A 48 -5.04 8.95 -5.29
CA THR A 48 -6.16 8.61 -6.18
C THR A 48 -5.69 8.22 -7.58
N VAL A 49 -6.62 7.80 -8.44
CA VAL A 49 -6.29 7.53 -9.85
C VAL A 49 -5.84 8.81 -10.54
N GLU A 50 -6.55 9.92 -10.30
CA GLU A 50 -6.25 11.24 -10.87
C GLU A 50 -4.85 11.69 -10.48
N GLU A 51 -4.46 11.50 -9.22
CA GLU A 51 -3.12 11.84 -8.73
C GLU A 51 -2.04 10.95 -9.34
N ILE A 52 -2.34 9.67 -9.58
CA ILE A 52 -1.41 8.77 -10.28
C ILE A 52 -1.24 9.17 -11.74
N GLU A 53 -2.30 9.60 -12.41
CA GLU A 53 -2.22 10.07 -13.79
C GLU A 53 -1.46 11.40 -13.87
N ALA A 54 -1.61 12.29 -12.88
CA ALA A 54 -0.91 13.58 -12.84
C ALA A 54 0.57 13.46 -12.44
N LEU A 55 0.90 12.60 -11.47
CA LEU A 55 2.22 12.54 -10.84
C LEU A 55 3.05 11.33 -11.25
N ASN A 56 2.52 10.44 -12.09
CA ASN A 56 2.97 9.06 -12.28
C ASN A 56 2.92 8.22 -10.97
N ILE A 57 3.13 6.90 -11.09
CA ILE A 57 3.02 5.99 -9.92
C ILE A 57 4.06 6.26 -8.84
N LYS A 58 5.25 6.72 -9.23
CA LYS A 58 6.32 7.01 -8.29
C LYS A 58 6.00 8.29 -7.51
N GLY A 59 5.63 9.37 -8.18
CA GLY A 59 5.21 10.61 -7.51
C GLY A 59 3.99 10.39 -6.60
N ALA A 60 2.99 9.65 -7.08
CA ALA A 60 1.83 9.28 -6.26
C ALA A 60 2.17 8.36 -5.07
N THR A 61 3.27 7.59 -5.15
CA THR A 61 3.75 6.79 -4.02
C THR A 61 4.30 7.71 -2.92
N TYR A 62 5.16 8.67 -3.24
CA TYR A 62 5.67 9.63 -2.25
C TYR A 62 4.55 10.51 -1.69
N LEU A 63 3.60 10.94 -2.52
CA LEU A 63 2.42 11.67 -2.04
C LEU A 63 1.65 10.88 -0.98
N ALA A 64 1.37 9.61 -1.24
CA ALA A 64 0.70 8.75 -0.25
C ALA A 64 1.55 8.54 1.01
N MET A 65 2.88 8.41 0.87
CA MET A 65 3.78 8.27 2.02
C MET A 65 3.81 9.55 2.88
N ASN A 66 3.92 10.74 2.28
CA ASN A 66 3.91 12.01 3.01
C ASN A 66 2.58 12.22 3.75
N ARG A 67 1.45 11.87 3.12
CA ARG A 67 0.14 11.89 3.79
C ARG A 67 0.09 10.93 4.98
N ALA A 68 0.55 9.69 4.80
CA ALA A 68 0.59 8.72 5.88
C ALA A 68 1.49 9.18 7.04
N ILE A 69 2.59 9.87 6.76
CA ILE A 69 3.47 10.44 7.79
C ILE A 69 2.81 11.64 8.49
N ALA A 70 2.11 12.50 7.75
CA ALA A 70 1.46 13.69 8.29
C ALA A 70 0.29 13.35 9.24
N ASP A 71 -0.33 12.18 9.07
CA ASP A 71 -1.41 11.69 9.94
C ASP A 71 -0.92 11.06 11.26
N MET A 72 0.41 10.95 11.47
CA MET A 72 0.98 10.32 12.67
C MET A 72 1.16 11.32 13.82
N GLU A 73 0.67 10.94 15.01
CA GLU A 73 0.95 11.62 16.26
C GLU A 73 1.45 10.58 17.30
N PRO A 74 2.66 10.73 17.87
CA PRO A 74 3.64 11.79 17.62
C PRO A 74 4.22 11.80 16.20
N ALA A 75 4.49 13.00 15.71
CA ALA A 75 5.09 13.20 14.39
C ALA A 75 6.51 12.59 14.32
N PRO A 76 6.82 11.74 13.32
CA PRO A 76 8.15 11.15 13.19
C PRO A 76 9.18 12.15 12.69
N VAL A 77 10.42 12.03 13.18
CA VAL A 77 11.54 12.90 12.79
C VAL A 77 12.44 12.29 11.70
N LEU A 78 12.28 10.99 11.43
CA LEU A 78 13.07 10.21 10.47
C LEU A 78 12.21 9.08 9.91
N ALA A 79 12.19 8.93 8.59
CA ALA A 79 11.55 7.80 7.92
C ALA A 79 12.58 6.73 7.52
N LEU A 80 12.22 5.46 7.68
CA LEU A 80 12.91 4.33 7.05
C LEU A 80 12.04 3.85 5.88
N VAL A 81 12.57 3.83 4.66
CA VAL A 81 11.80 3.55 3.44
C VAL A 81 12.38 2.33 2.72
N ASP A 82 11.52 1.37 2.35
CA ASP A 82 11.95 0.22 1.55
C ASP A 82 12.37 0.65 0.14
N GLY A 83 13.54 0.18 -0.30
CA GLY A 83 14.05 0.37 -1.66
C GLY A 83 15.31 1.22 -1.73
N ASN A 84 15.62 1.70 -2.94
CA ASN A 84 16.88 2.40 -3.24
C ASN A 84 16.70 3.71 -4.02
N ASP A 85 15.45 4.10 -4.29
CA ASP A 85 15.14 5.23 -5.17
C ASP A 85 15.50 6.60 -4.53
N LYS A 86 15.32 7.72 -5.22
CA LYS A 86 15.45 9.06 -4.62
C LYS A 86 14.44 9.21 -3.48
N ASN A 87 14.74 10.02 -2.46
CA ASN A 87 13.79 10.28 -1.38
C ASN A 87 13.11 11.63 -1.66
N GLU A 88 11.79 11.63 -1.82
CA GLU A 88 10.95 12.83 -1.99
C GLU A 88 10.00 13.02 -0.79
N LEU A 89 10.35 12.45 0.36
CA LEU A 89 9.61 12.67 1.60
C LEU A 89 9.90 14.05 2.18
N ASP A 90 8.90 14.60 2.87
CA ASP A 90 8.97 15.92 3.52
C ASP A 90 9.85 15.92 4.79
N ILE A 91 10.20 14.72 5.28
CA ILE A 91 11.10 14.50 6.41
C ILE A 91 12.39 13.78 5.97
N PRO A 92 13.48 13.88 6.76
CA PRO A 92 14.67 13.08 6.52
C PRO A 92 14.31 11.59 6.39
N ALA A 93 14.94 10.90 5.44
CA ALA A 93 14.73 9.46 5.30
C ALA A 93 16.00 8.68 4.98
N ILE A 94 16.05 7.48 5.52
CA ILE A 94 17.05 6.47 5.22
C ILE A 94 16.40 5.37 4.39
N LYS A 95 17.09 5.00 3.33
CA LYS A 95 16.64 3.96 2.41
C LYS A 95 17.20 2.62 2.85
N VAL A 96 16.34 1.63 2.92
CA VAL A 96 16.71 0.28 3.34
C VAL A 96 16.34 -0.68 2.22
N VAL A 97 17.38 -1.21 1.54
CA VAL A 97 17.17 -2.21 0.49
C VAL A 97 16.69 -3.50 1.13
N LYS A 98 15.51 -4.00 0.73
CA LYS A 98 14.81 -5.14 1.36
C LYS A 98 14.39 -4.82 2.80
N GLY A 99 13.96 -3.58 3.03
CA GLY A 99 13.52 -3.06 4.33
C GLY A 99 12.46 -3.93 4.99
N ASP A 100 11.51 -4.47 4.21
CA ASP A 100 10.47 -5.41 4.68
C ASP A 100 11.03 -6.63 5.43
N SER A 101 12.28 -7.02 5.17
CA SER A 101 12.96 -8.16 5.83
C SER A 101 13.98 -7.77 6.89
N LEU A 102 14.32 -6.48 7.00
CA LEU A 102 15.40 -5.97 7.84
C LEU A 102 14.91 -5.02 8.94
N CYS A 103 13.73 -4.41 8.77
CA CYS A 103 13.17 -3.43 9.69
C CYS A 103 11.71 -3.78 10.01
N ALA A 104 11.43 -3.95 11.30
CA ALA A 104 10.08 -4.27 11.78
C ALA A 104 9.06 -3.18 11.42
N SER A 105 9.42 -1.89 11.53
CA SER A 105 8.53 -0.79 11.17
C SER A 105 8.18 -0.77 9.69
N ILE A 106 9.15 -1.06 8.82
CA ILE A 106 8.91 -1.19 7.37
C ILE A 106 8.00 -2.39 7.09
N ALA A 107 8.29 -3.55 7.70
CA ALA A 107 7.45 -4.75 7.55
C ALA A 107 6.00 -4.50 8.02
N ALA A 108 5.84 -3.81 9.15
CA ALA A 108 4.53 -3.43 9.69
C ALA A 108 3.77 -2.50 8.75
N ALA A 109 4.43 -1.45 8.23
CA ALA A 109 3.86 -0.56 7.24
C ALA A 109 3.42 -1.30 5.95
N SER A 110 4.25 -2.24 5.47
CA SER A 110 3.93 -3.09 4.32
C SER A 110 2.67 -3.94 4.56
N VAL A 111 2.49 -4.47 5.78
CA VAL A 111 1.26 -5.19 6.18
C VAL A 111 0.05 -4.25 6.19
N LEU A 112 0.13 -3.10 6.87
CA LEU A 112 -0.98 -2.15 6.95
C LEU A 112 -1.43 -1.67 5.57
N ALA A 113 -0.49 -1.27 4.72
CA ALA A 113 -0.79 -0.82 3.35
C ALA A 113 -1.41 -1.94 2.51
N LYS A 114 -0.89 -3.17 2.61
CA LYS A 114 -1.37 -4.31 1.83
C LYS A 114 -2.80 -4.72 2.23
N VAL A 115 -3.06 -4.85 3.52
CA VAL A 115 -4.38 -5.24 4.03
C VAL A 115 -5.42 -4.17 3.71
N THR A 116 -5.10 -2.89 3.96
CA THR A 116 -6.01 -1.78 3.65
C THR A 116 -6.34 -1.73 2.16
N ARG A 117 -5.34 -1.85 1.29
CA ARG A 117 -5.57 -1.87 -0.16
C ARG A 117 -6.37 -3.09 -0.59
N ASP A 118 -6.14 -4.25 0.00
CA ASP A 118 -6.88 -5.47 -0.36
C ASP A 118 -8.36 -5.37 0.01
N ARG A 119 -8.66 -4.79 1.19
CA ARG A 119 -10.03 -4.48 1.65
C ARG A 119 -10.71 -3.46 0.73
N TYR A 120 -10.02 -2.36 0.39
CA TYR A 120 -10.52 -1.41 -0.61
C TYR A 120 -10.89 -2.08 -1.93
N MET A 121 -10.07 -3.01 -2.42
CA MET A 121 -10.39 -3.72 -3.67
C MET A 121 -11.56 -4.71 -3.53
N ASP A 122 -11.85 -5.20 -2.33
CA ASP A 122 -13.06 -6.00 -2.06
C ASP A 122 -14.30 -5.12 -2.08
N ASP A 123 -14.24 -3.91 -1.51
CA ASP A 123 -15.32 -2.93 -1.58
C ASP A 123 -15.60 -2.52 -3.04
N MET A 124 -14.54 -2.35 -3.83
CA MET A 124 -14.66 -2.05 -5.27
C MET A 124 -15.19 -3.23 -6.08
N ASP A 125 -14.96 -4.46 -5.63
CA ASP A 125 -15.59 -5.65 -6.24
C ASP A 125 -17.10 -5.63 -6.00
N ALA A 126 -17.54 -5.29 -4.79
CA ALA A 126 -18.96 -5.14 -4.50
C ALA A 126 -19.62 -4.04 -5.34
N LEU A 127 -18.92 -2.93 -5.58
CA LEU A 127 -19.40 -1.82 -6.41
C LEU A 127 -19.36 -2.12 -7.91
N TYR A 128 -18.34 -2.85 -8.38
CA TYR A 128 -18.13 -3.19 -9.78
C TYR A 128 -17.89 -4.70 -9.96
N PRO A 129 -18.91 -5.54 -9.70
CA PRO A 129 -18.75 -7.00 -9.59
C PRO A 129 -18.29 -7.67 -10.88
N GLN A 130 -18.52 -7.04 -12.04
CA GLN A 130 -18.15 -7.58 -13.34
C GLN A 130 -16.64 -7.70 -13.56
N TYR A 131 -15.82 -6.97 -12.79
CA TYR A 131 -14.36 -6.99 -12.97
C TYR A 131 -13.65 -8.07 -12.17
N GLY A 132 -14.21 -8.57 -11.06
CA GLY A 132 -13.57 -9.59 -10.21
C GLY A 132 -12.39 -9.08 -9.38
N PHE A 133 -12.44 -7.80 -8.98
CA PHE A 133 -11.44 -7.13 -8.15
C PHE A 133 -11.13 -7.85 -6.84
N ALA A 134 -12.06 -8.57 -6.23
CA ALA A 134 -11.80 -9.31 -4.99
C ALA A 134 -10.73 -10.38 -5.17
N LYS A 135 -10.63 -10.97 -6.38
CA LYS A 135 -9.67 -12.04 -6.70
C LYS A 135 -8.29 -11.50 -7.06
N HIS A 136 -8.23 -10.57 -8.01
CA HIS A 136 -6.95 -10.09 -8.56
C HIS A 136 -6.56 -8.71 -8.06
N LYS A 137 -7.32 -8.07 -7.18
CA LYS A 137 -7.00 -6.78 -6.53
C LYS A 137 -6.63 -5.67 -7.53
N GLY A 138 -7.20 -5.70 -8.73
CA GLY A 138 -6.89 -4.77 -9.82
C GLY A 138 -5.61 -5.05 -10.61
N TYR A 139 -4.87 -6.14 -10.33
CA TYR A 139 -3.75 -6.58 -11.18
C TYR A 139 -4.25 -7.03 -12.57
N GLY A 140 -3.44 -6.80 -13.61
CA GLY A 140 -3.76 -7.12 -15.01
C GLY A 140 -3.70 -8.62 -15.32
N THR A 141 -4.64 -9.38 -14.76
CA THR A 141 -4.81 -10.81 -15.06
C THR A 141 -5.59 -11.02 -16.36
N ALA A 142 -5.52 -12.23 -16.94
CA ALA A 142 -6.30 -12.56 -18.13
C ALA A 142 -7.81 -12.33 -17.93
N ALA A 143 -8.33 -12.69 -16.75
CA ALA A 143 -9.73 -12.45 -16.37
C ALA A 143 -10.06 -10.94 -16.32
N HIS A 144 -9.18 -10.14 -15.71
CA HIS A 144 -9.38 -8.70 -15.61
C HIS A 144 -9.39 -8.02 -16.98
N TYR A 145 -8.50 -8.43 -17.88
CA TYR A 145 -8.48 -7.92 -19.26
C TYR A 145 -9.68 -8.40 -20.09
N ALA A 146 -10.22 -9.59 -19.82
CA ALA A 146 -11.46 -10.04 -20.45
C ALA A 146 -12.65 -9.15 -20.04
N ALA A 147 -12.81 -8.88 -18.74
CA ALA A 147 -13.82 -7.96 -18.23
C ALA A 147 -13.67 -6.54 -18.79
N LEU A 148 -12.44 -6.04 -18.90
CA LEU A 148 -12.16 -4.72 -19.50
C LEU A 148 -12.55 -4.64 -20.99
N ARG A 149 -12.39 -5.73 -21.75
CA ARG A 149 -12.84 -5.79 -23.15
C ARG A 149 -14.35 -5.87 -23.28
N GLU A 150 -15.03 -6.53 -22.34
CA GLU A 150 -16.48 -6.72 -22.37
C GLU A 150 -17.25 -5.49 -21.86
N TYR A 151 -16.77 -4.89 -20.77
CA TYR A 151 -17.51 -3.83 -20.04
C TYR A 151 -16.87 -2.44 -20.16
N GLY A 152 -15.68 -2.32 -20.76
CA GLY A 152 -14.88 -1.10 -20.76
C GLY A 152 -14.19 -0.84 -19.41
N PRO A 153 -13.44 0.27 -19.25
CA PRO A 153 -12.85 0.66 -17.97
C PRO A 153 -13.87 1.28 -17.02
N SER A 154 -13.71 1.01 -15.72
CA SER A 154 -14.41 1.66 -14.62
C SER A 154 -13.68 2.92 -14.14
N PRO A 155 -14.30 3.77 -13.29
CA PRO A 155 -13.66 4.96 -12.73
C PRO A 155 -12.37 4.70 -11.93
N ILE A 156 -12.18 3.48 -11.40
CA ILE A 156 -10.99 3.15 -10.59
C ILE A 156 -9.84 2.57 -11.42
N HIS A 157 -10.03 2.37 -12.72
CA HIS A 157 -8.94 1.99 -13.63
C HIS A 157 -8.05 3.18 -13.94
N ARG A 158 -6.76 2.92 -14.16
CA ARG A 158 -5.75 3.93 -14.49
C ARG A 158 -5.57 4.01 -16.01
N PRO A 159 -6.10 5.03 -16.71
CA PRO A 159 -6.15 5.04 -18.17
C PRO A 159 -4.78 4.86 -18.83
N THR A 160 -3.72 5.48 -18.29
CA THR A 160 -2.38 5.36 -18.86
C THR A 160 -1.83 3.93 -18.82
N TYR A 161 -2.32 3.09 -17.90
CA TYR A 161 -1.93 1.68 -17.78
C TYR A 161 -2.70 0.76 -18.73
N LEU A 162 -3.77 1.24 -19.36
CA LEU A 162 -4.60 0.47 -20.29
C LEU A 162 -4.22 0.70 -21.77
N ARG A 163 -3.27 1.59 -22.07
CA ARG A 163 -2.92 1.98 -23.44
C ARG A 163 -2.44 0.82 -24.35
N LYS A 164 -1.98 -0.30 -23.77
CA LYS A 164 -1.50 -1.49 -24.49
C LYS A 164 -2.55 -2.59 -24.61
N MET A 165 -3.82 -2.30 -24.30
CA MET A 165 -4.89 -3.30 -24.37
C MET A 165 -5.47 -3.48 -25.78
N HIS A 166 -5.06 -2.62 -26.72
CA HIS A 166 -5.42 -2.64 -28.14
C HIS A 166 -4.32 -3.26 -28.98
#